data_AF-J3NE46-F1
#
_entry.id   AF-J3NE46-F1
#
_cell.length_a   1.000
_cell.length_b   1.000
_cell.length_c   1.000
_cell.angle_alpha   90.00
_cell.angle_beta   90.00
_cell.angle_gamma   90.00
#
_symmetry.space_group_name_H-M   'P 1'
#
loop_
_entity.id
_entity.type
_entity.pdbx_description
1 polymer ?
#
loop_
_entity_poly.entity_id
_entity_poly.type
_entity_poly.pdbx_seq_one_letter_code
_entity_poly.pdbx_strand_id
1 'polypeptide(L)'
;MDRVKVLSRRIETWELRRGDHIYARRRKLGVIIYMHHGIYESHQKVIHFLSSADTMGSSSSLAFTVCASCRNGGGCASTMRGGGVVACCLECFLEGDDLRLFAYGVPWWFFNCTNAGVGQDNCSMEAEDPADEVLRRANHGLRHGGFGGGYHVALNNCFDFAYYCKTGCHYVSAVDVVRDVAHPLRPSPYSFQELRSTLRRWLF
;
A
#
# COMPACT_ATOMS: atom_id res chain seq x y z
N MET A 1 -0.15 0.10 -19.41
CA MET A 1 -0.58 -1.28 -19.05
C MET A 1 0.48 -2.34 -19.34
N ASP A 2 1.53 -2.01 -20.09
CA ASP A 2 2.52 -2.95 -20.64
C ASP A 2 3.36 -3.73 -19.61
N ARG A 3 3.30 -3.36 -18.33
CA ARG A 3 4.12 -3.97 -17.25
C ARG A 3 3.37 -4.98 -16.38
N VAL A 4 2.05 -5.06 -16.47
CA VAL A 4 1.26 -5.86 -15.53
C VAL A 4 0.61 -7.02 -16.27
N LYS A 5 1.07 -8.24 -15.97
CA LYS A 5 0.40 -9.46 -16.44
C LYS A 5 -0.93 -9.61 -15.71
N VAL A 6 -2.02 -9.67 -16.47
CA VAL A 6 -3.43 -9.65 -16.01
C VAL A 6 -3.70 -10.61 -14.83
N LEU A 7 -3.08 -11.79 -14.82
CA LEU A 7 -3.46 -12.87 -13.90
C LEU A 7 -2.63 -12.96 -12.61
N SER A 8 -1.33 -12.64 -12.65
CA SER A 8 -0.45 -12.87 -11.48
C SER A 8 0.00 -11.60 -10.77
N ARG A 9 0.09 -10.49 -11.53
CA ARG A 9 0.78 -9.24 -11.16
C ARG A 9 2.19 -9.41 -10.61
N ARG A 10 2.76 -10.61 -10.72
CA ARG A 10 4.12 -10.88 -10.32
C ARG A 10 5.02 -10.16 -11.30
N ILE A 11 5.95 -9.42 -10.73
CA ILE A 11 7.02 -8.79 -11.48
C ILE A 11 8.33 -9.29 -10.88
N GLU A 12 9.35 -9.26 -11.71
CA GLU A 12 10.70 -9.58 -11.31
C GLU A 12 11.41 -8.33 -10.79
N THR A 13 12.45 -8.50 -9.98
CA THR A 13 13.14 -7.37 -9.33
C THR A 13 13.76 -6.40 -10.32
N TRP A 14 14.21 -6.86 -11.49
CA TRP A 14 14.74 -6.02 -12.56
C TRP A 14 13.67 -5.19 -13.29
N GLU A 15 12.39 -5.56 -13.13
CA GLU A 15 11.28 -4.79 -13.70
C GLU A 15 10.89 -3.61 -12.80
N LEU A 16 11.36 -3.56 -11.53
CA LEU A 16 11.02 -2.51 -10.58
C LEU A 16 11.48 -1.12 -11.01
N ARG A 17 10.59 -0.15 -10.79
CA ARG A 17 10.85 1.27 -11.04
C ARG A 17 10.59 2.09 -9.79
N ARG A 18 11.36 3.17 -9.64
CA ARG A 18 11.18 4.13 -8.55
C ARG A 18 9.73 4.62 -8.53
N GLY A 19 9.10 4.63 -7.37
CA GLY A 19 7.70 5.02 -7.18
C GLY A 19 6.67 3.93 -7.52
N ASP A 20 7.09 2.70 -7.82
CA ASP A 20 6.16 1.58 -7.96
C ASP A 20 5.47 1.30 -6.61
N HIS A 21 4.15 1.13 -6.65
CA HIS A 21 3.38 0.59 -5.52
C HIS A 21 3.43 -0.92 -5.61
N ILE A 22 4.14 -1.55 -4.69
CA ILE A 22 4.34 -2.99 -4.63
C ILE A 22 3.58 -3.59 -3.46
N TYR A 23 3.27 -4.88 -3.57
CA TYR A 23 2.68 -5.61 -2.46
C TYR A 23 3.11 -7.07 -2.37
N ALA A 24 3.10 -7.60 -1.15
CA ALA A 24 3.29 -9.00 -0.81
C ALA A 24 1.99 -9.59 -0.23
N ARG A 25 1.71 -10.87 -0.48
CA ARG A 25 0.50 -11.54 0.03
C ARG A 25 0.86 -12.41 1.22
N ARG A 26 0.64 -11.92 2.44
CA ARG A 26 0.91 -12.68 3.67
C ARG A 26 -0.01 -13.89 3.75
N ARG A 27 0.60 -15.05 3.95
CA ARG A 27 -0.09 -16.33 4.09
C ARG A 27 0.11 -16.91 5.48
N LYS A 28 -0.94 -17.52 6.03
CA LYS A 28 -0.87 -18.33 7.24
C LYS A 28 -1.69 -19.59 7.01
N LEU A 29 -1.12 -20.77 7.22
CA LEU A 29 -1.78 -22.06 6.96
C LEU A 29 -2.39 -22.16 5.54
N GLY A 30 -1.68 -21.65 4.52
CA GLY A 30 -2.10 -21.71 3.12
C GLY A 30 -3.11 -20.64 2.68
N VAL A 31 -3.77 -19.94 3.61
CA VAL A 31 -4.73 -18.87 3.29
C VAL A 31 -4.06 -17.49 3.27
N ILE A 32 -4.50 -16.61 2.36
CA ILE A 32 -4.06 -15.22 2.32
C ILE A 32 -4.80 -14.46 3.42
N ILE A 33 -4.07 -13.89 4.37
CA ILE A 33 -4.64 -13.17 5.51
C ILE A 33 -4.53 -11.66 5.38
N TYR A 34 -3.58 -11.17 4.60
CA TYR A 34 -3.28 -9.74 4.49
C TYR A 34 -2.40 -9.47 3.26
N MET A 35 -2.58 -8.31 2.65
CA MET A 35 -1.69 -7.81 1.61
C MET A 35 -0.85 -6.68 2.20
N HIS A 36 0.47 -6.84 2.20
CA HIS A 36 1.38 -5.83 2.71
C HIS A 36 1.83 -4.92 1.57
N HIS A 37 1.57 -3.62 1.68
CA HIS A 37 1.79 -2.63 0.63
C HIS A 37 2.96 -1.69 0.94
N GLY A 38 3.65 -1.24 -0.09
CA GLY A 38 4.76 -0.29 0.04
C GLY A 38 5.08 0.42 -1.27
N ILE A 39 5.89 1.47 -1.16
CA ILE A 39 6.42 2.25 -2.27
C ILE A 39 7.90 1.90 -2.45
N TYR A 40 8.27 1.40 -3.63
CA TYR A 40 9.67 1.16 -3.96
C TYR A 40 10.38 2.49 -4.21
N GLU A 41 11.42 2.78 -3.43
CA GLU A 41 12.20 4.00 -3.59
C GLU A 41 13.32 3.82 -4.62
N SER A 42 14.31 2.98 -4.31
CA SER A 42 15.43 2.58 -5.17
C SER A 42 16.38 1.66 -4.41
N HIS A 43 17.35 1.02 -5.09
CA HIS A 43 18.42 0.25 -4.45
C HIS A 43 17.91 -0.75 -3.40
N GLN A 44 16.86 -1.51 -3.74
CA GLN A 44 16.23 -2.46 -2.82
C GLN A 44 15.58 -1.81 -1.58
N LYS A 45 15.34 -0.50 -1.54
CA LYS A 45 14.67 0.19 -0.43
C LYS A 45 13.18 0.36 -0.71
N VAL A 46 12.35 0.04 0.29
CA VAL A 46 10.89 0.18 0.27
C VAL A 46 10.46 1.04 1.44
N ILE A 47 9.55 1.98 1.20
CA ILE A 47 8.90 2.79 2.23
C ILE A 47 7.47 2.27 2.41
N HIS A 48 7.06 1.99 3.64
CA HIS A 48 5.75 1.41 3.93
C HIS A 48 5.26 1.86 5.32
N PHE A 49 3.96 1.71 5.57
CA PHE A 49 3.38 2.02 6.86
C PHE A 49 3.20 0.74 7.70
N LEU A 50 3.51 0.83 9.00
CA LEU A 50 3.30 -0.20 10.00
C LEU A 50 2.27 0.22 11.04
N SER A 51 1.30 -0.65 11.34
CA SER A 51 0.36 -0.41 12.44
C SER A 51 1.07 -0.61 13.76
N SER A 52 0.64 0.11 14.79
CA SER A 52 0.98 -0.24 16.18
C SER A 52 0.54 -1.67 16.53
N ALA A 53 -0.54 -2.18 15.92
CA ALA A 53 -0.99 -3.57 16.08
C ALA A 53 -0.05 -4.59 15.42
N ASP A 54 0.51 -4.27 14.25
CA ASP A 54 1.49 -5.11 13.54
C ASP A 54 2.81 -5.20 14.34
N THR A 55 3.11 -4.13 15.09
CA THR A 55 4.26 -4.05 16.00
C THR A 55 4.10 -4.99 17.21
N MET A 56 2.88 -5.20 17.71
CA MET A 56 2.59 -6.13 18.81
C MET A 56 2.43 -7.58 18.35
N GLY A 57 1.95 -7.82 17.12
CA GLY A 57 1.88 -9.16 16.51
C GLY A 57 3.25 -9.74 16.14
N SER A 58 4.25 -8.89 15.91
CA SER A 58 5.66 -9.26 15.70
C SER A 58 6.43 -9.53 17.00
N SER A 59 5.73 -9.69 18.14
CA SER A 59 6.32 -10.11 19.42
C SER A 59 6.85 -11.55 19.42
N SER A 60 6.70 -12.28 18.31
CA SER A 60 7.58 -13.42 18.04
C SER A 60 8.97 -12.89 17.69
N SER A 61 9.75 -12.68 18.73
CA SER A 61 11.20 -12.80 18.81
C SER A 61 11.70 -14.14 18.25
N LEU A 62 11.35 -14.48 17.02
CA LEU A 62 12.02 -15.50 16.24
C LEU A 62 13.14 -14.77 15.53
N ALA A 63 14.35 -14.96 16.05
CA ALA A 63 15.64 -14.58 15.48
C ALA A 63 15.51 -13.84 14.16
N PHE A 64 15.71 -12.52 14.19
CA PHE A 64 16.02 -11.73 12.99
C PHE A 64 17.10 -12.51 12.25
N THR A 65 16.70 -13.32 11.28
CA THR A 65 17.61 -13.80 10.27
C THR A 65 17.91 -12.52 9.54
N VAL A 66 19.00 -11.88 9.97
CA VAL A 66 19.53 -10.70 9.32
C VAL A 66 19.58 -11.09 7.86
N CYS A 67 18.71 -10.47 7.06
CA CYS A 67 18.58 -10.77 5.65
C CYS A 67 19.99 -10.78 5.04
N ALA A 68 20.26 -11.56 4.00
CA ALA A 68 21.62 -11.66 3.48
C ALA A 68 22.20 -10.27 3.16
N SER A 69 21.33 -9.38 2.67
CA SER A 69 21.62 -7.97 2.36
C SER A 69 21.85 -7.08 3.60
N CYS A 70 21.42 -7.51 4.78
CA CYS A 70 21.41 -6.78 6.04
C CYS A 70 22.62 -7.12 6.93
N ARG A 71 23.38 -8.17 6.60
CA ARG A 71 24.48 -8.74 7.43
C ARG A 71 25.71 -7.83 7.57
N ASN A 72 25.91 -6.86 6.68
CA ASN A 72 27.08 -5.97 6.68
C ASN A 72 26.79 -4.54 7.20
N GLY A 73 25.91 -4.39 8.20
CA GLY A 73 25.70 -3.11 8.89
C GLY A 73 24.64 -2.19 8.27
N GLY A 74 23.83 -2.67 7.34
CA GLY A 74 22.69 -1.95 6.76
C GLY A 74 21.41 -2.19 7.58
N GLY A 75 21.12 -1.30 8.51
CA GLY A 75 20.04 -1.44 9.49
C GLY A 75 18.62 -1.49 8.89
N CYS A 76 18.09 -2.70 8.72
CA CYS A 76 16.65 -2.93 8.63
C CYS A 76 15.98 -2.99 10.02
N ALA A 77 16.76 -3.19 11.08
CA ALA A 77 16.28 -3.59 12.41
C ALA A 77 15.84 -2.43 13.34
N SER A 78 16.01 -1.16 12.98
CA SER A 78 16.04 -0.08 13.99
C SER A 78 14.86 0.88 14.02
N THR A 79 13.93 0.86 13.07
CA THR A 79 12.87 1.91 12.97
C THR A 79 11.48 1.45 13.40
N MET A 80 11.36 0.27 14.03
CA MET A 80 10.06 -0.35 14.30
C MET A 80 9.41 0.01 15.66
N ARG A 81 10.01 0.89 16.48
CA ARG A 81 9.44 1.25 17.79
C ARG A 81 8.51 2.46 17.66
N GLY A 82 7.23 2.22 17.36
CA GLY A 82 6.19 3.26 17.46
C GLY A 82 5.04 3.21 16.45
N GLY A 83 5.08 2.32 15.45
CA GLY A 83 4.18 2.41 14.29
C GLY A 83 4.49 3.63 13.42
N GLY A 84 3.79 3.79 12.29
CA GLY A 84 3.98 4.90 11.35
C GLY A 84 4.67 4.50 10.05
N VAL A 85 5.16 5.48 9.29
CA VAL A 85 5.87 5.25 8.02
C VAL A 85 7.34 4.93 8.29
N VAL A 86 7.80 3.78 7.79
CA VAL A 86 9.17 3.29 7.96
C VAL A 86 9.78 2.90 6.61
N ALA A 87 11.07 2.61 6.60
CA ALA A 87 11.76 2.05 5.44
C ALA A 87 12.48 0.75 5.79
N CYS A 88 12.48 -0.19 4.84
CA CYS A 88 13.20 -1.45 4.95
C CYS A 88 13.79 -1.86 3.59
N CYS A 89 14.56 -2.95 3.56
CA CYS A 89 14.99 -3.53 2.30
C CYS A 89 13.87 -4.40 1.68
N LEU A 90 13.94 -4.64 0.37
CA LEU A 90 12.94 -5.39 -0.39
C LEU A 90 12.82 -6.83 0.13
N GLU A 91 13.93 -7.46 0.51
CA GLU A 91 13.95 -8.80 1.07
C GLU A 91 13.15 -8.87 2.39
N CYS A 92 13.36 -7.91 3.29
CA CYS A 92 12.59 -7.79 4.53
C CYS A 92 11.11 -7.42 4.27
N PHE A 93 10.83 -6.57 3.27
CA PHE A 93 9.45 -6.27 2.89
C PHE A 93 8.71 -7.51 2.38
N LEU A 94 9.39 -8.35 1.60
CA LEU A 94 8.77 -9.53 0.99
C LEU A 94 8.62 -10.70 1.96
N GLU A 95 9.50 -10.89 2.94
CA GLU A 95 9.48 -12.05 3.87
C GLU A 95 9.35 -13.41 3.14
N GLY A 96 9.93 -13.52 1.94
CA GLY A 96 9.85 -14.71 1.09
C GLY A 96 8.60 -14.83 0.21
N ASP A 97 7.65 -13.89 0.28
CA ASP A 97 6.50 -13.83 -0.63
C ASP A 97 6.87 -13.27 -2.01
N ASP A 98 6.07 -13.57 -3.04
CA ASP A 98 6.34 -13.02 -4.38
C ASP A 98 6.09 -11.50 -4.44
N LEU A 99 7.02 -10.81 -5.11
CA LEU A 99 6.90 -9.41 -5.49
C LEU A 99 5.75 -9.19 -6.49
N ARG A 100 4.85 -8.25 -6.19
CA ARG A 100 3.75 -7.89 -7.09
C ARG A 100 3.60 -6.38 -7.24
N LEU A 101 3.16 -5.96 -8.42
CA LEU A 101 2.90 -4.57 -8.75
C LEU A 101 1.40 -4.26 -8.65
N PHE A 102 1.05 -3.18 -7.95
CA PHE A 102 -0.29 -2.62 -7.98
C PHE A 102 -0.47 -1.75 -9.23
N ALA A 103 -1.53 -2.00 -10.00
CA ALA A 103 -1.74 -1.31 -11.28
C ALA A 103 -2.65 -0.08 -11.11
N TYR A 104 -2.27 1.05 -11.70
CA TYR A 104 -3.06 2.27 -11.77
C TYR A 104 -3.50 2.56 -13.21
N GLY A 105 -4.50 3.44 -13.38
CA GLY A 105 -5.05 3.84 -14.67
C GLY A 105 -5.62 2.68 -15.47
N VAL A 106 -6.09 1.62 -14.81
CA VAL A 106 -6.67 0.46 -15.50
C VAL A 106 -8.06 0.82 -16.04
N PRO A 107 -8.51 0.21 -17.15
CA PRO A 107 -9.85 0.42 -17.65
C PRO A 107 -10.85 -0.33 -16.76
N TRP A 108 -12.11 0.10 -16.80
CA TRP A 108 -13.15 -0.46 -15.92
C TRP A 108 -13.33 -1.97 -15.99
N TRP A 109 -13.34 -2.54 -17.20
CA TRP A 109 -13.50 -3.98 -17.36
C TRP A 109 -12.38 -4.74 -16.64
N PHE A 110 -11.15 -4.21 -16.66
CA PHE A 110 -10.01 -4.81 -15.99
C PHE A 110 -10.15 -4.71 -14.47
N PHE A 111 -10.55 -3.52 -13.99
CA PHE A 111 -10.82 -3.29 -12.57
C PHE A 111 -11.82 -4.32 -12.03
N ASN A 112 -12.96 -4.49 -12.70
CA ASN A 112 -13.97 -5.47 -12.27
C ASN A 112 -13.48 -6.90 -12.39
N CYS A 113 -12.87 -7.29 -13.51
CA CYS A 113 -12.39 -8.66 -13.68
C CYS A 113 -11.33 -9.05 -12.63
N THR A 114 -10.52 -8.10 -12.16
CA THR A 114 -9.37 -8.42 -11.30
C THR A 114 -9.60 -8.12 -9.81
N ASN A 115 -10.55 -7.25 -9.48
CA ASN A 115 -10.98 -6.99 -8.10
C ASN A 115 -12.25 -7.80 -7.71
N ALA A 116 -12.95 -8.43 -8.65
CA ALA A 116 -14.10 -9.28 -8.33
C ALA A 116 -13.70 -10.48 -7.45
N GLY A 117 -14.35 -10.61 -6.29
CA GLY A 117 -14.18 -11.75 -5.38
C GLY A 117 -12.88 -11.75 -4.56
N VAL A 118 -12.04 -10.71 -4.68
CA VAL A 118 -10.90 -10.50 -3.78
C VAL A 118 -11.28 -9.48 -2.70
N GLY A 119 -10.95 -9.78 -1.44
CA GLY A 119 -11.31 -8.93 -0.30
C GLY A 119 -10.57 -7.58 -0.24
N GLN A 120 -9.61 -7.35 -1.14
CA GLN A 120 -8.86 -6.10 -1.24
C GLN A 120 -8.48 -5.83 -2.70
N ASP A 121 -8.63 -4.57 -3.12
CA ASP A 121 -8.28 -4.13 -4.47
C ASP A 121 -6.78 -4.35 -4.72
N ASN A 122 -6.47 -4.75 -5.94
CA ASN A 122 -5.10 -5.01 -6.40
C ASN A 122 -4.76 -4.23 -7.69
N CYS A 123 -5.71 -3.39 -8.13
CA CYS A 123 -5.54 -2.34 -9.12
C CYS A 123 -6.54 -1.19 -8.89
N SER A 124 -6.30 -0.03 -9.50
CA SER A 124 -7.16 1.15 -9.44
C SER A 124 -7.32 1.77 -10.83
N MET A 125 -8.53 2.26 -11.10
CA MET A 125 -8.80 3.08 -12.30
C MET A 125 -8.23 4.50 -12.20
N GLU A 126 -7.87 4.95 -11.00
CA GLU A 126 -7.26 6.27 -10.84
C GLU A 126 -5.88 6.31 -11.48
N ALA A 127 -5.56 7.47 -12.07
CA ALA A 127 -4.23 7.71 -12.60
C ALA A 127 -3.20 7.76 -11.46
N GLU A 128 -1.99 7.30 -11.74
CA GLU A 128 -0.86 7.51 -10.85
C GLU A 128 -0.16 8.84 -11.19
N ASP A 129 0.31 9.51 -10.15
CA ASP A 129 1.19 10.66 -10.28
C ASP A 129 2.60 10.23 -10.73
N PRO A 130 3.40 11.17 -11.30
CA PRO A 130 4.80 10.93 -11.63
C PRO A 130 5.62 10.45 -10.44
N ALA A 131 6.63 9.61 -10.70
CA ALA A 131 7.46 8.98 -9.66
C ALA A 131 8.04 9.97 -8.65
N ASP A 132 8.45 11.17 -9.07
CA ASP A 132 9.01 12.17 -8.17
C ASP A 132 7.99 12.66 -7.14
N GLU A 133 6.73 12.86 -7.55
CA GLU A 133 5.65 13.26 -6.66
C GLU A 133 5.24 12.12 -5.71
N VAL A 134 5.29 10.88 -6.20
CA VAL A 134 5.09 9.69 -5.37
C VAL A 134 6.13 9.60 -4.27
N LEU A 135 7.40 9.74 -4.63
CA LEU A 135 8.52 9.64 -3.69
C LEU A 135 8.58 10.84 -2.76
N ARG A 136 8.15 12.03 -3.20
CA ARG A 136 8.02 13.22 -2.35
C ARG A 136 7.09 12.94 -1.17
N ARG A 137 5.90 12.36 -1.43
CA ARG A 137 4.93 11.99 -0.37
C ARG A 137 5.43 10.84 0.50
N ALA A 138 5.97 9.79 -0.10
CA ALA A 138 6.48 8.65 0.67
C ALA A 138 7.60 9.07 1.64
N ASN A 139 8.56 9.87 1.15
CA ASN A 139 9.65 10.40 1.98
C ASN A 139 9.19 11.45 2.99
N HIS A 140 8.17 12.25 2.67
CA HIS A 140 7.55 13.12 3.66
C HIS A 140 6.96 12.29 4.81
N GLY A 141 6.20 11.24 4.50
CA GLY A 141 5.68 10.33 5.51
C GLY A 141 6.78 9.73 6.38
N LEU A 142 7.86 9.25 5.76
CA LEU A 142 9.01 8.68 6.47
C LEU A 142 9.70 9.69 7.42
N ARG A 143 9.82 10.96 7.02
CA ARG A 143 10.44 12.01 7.84
C ARG A 143 9.57 12.46 9.00
N HIS A 144 8.25 12.43 8.85
CA HIS A 144 7.32 13.01 9.80
C HIS A 144 6.47 11.97 10.56
N GLY A 145 6.68 10.67 10.30
CA GLY A 145 6.06 9.57 11.03
C GLY A 145 4.59 9.29 10.69
N GLY A 146 4.00 9.95 9.69
CA GLY A 146 2.59 9.79 9.34
C GLY A 146 2.19 10.43 8.01
N PHE A 147 0.96 10.17 7.57
CA PHE A 147 0.39 10.71 6.33
C PHE A 147 -1.09 11.08 6.55
N GLY A 148 -1.40 12.38 6.70
CA GLY A 148 -2.77 12.88 6.88
C GLY A 148 -3.37 12.62 8.28
N GLY A 149 -4.27 13.51 8.72
CA GLY A 149 -4.81 13.53 10.08
C GLY A 149 -5.97 12.54 10.34
N GLY A 150 -5.98 11.92 11.52
CA GLY A 150 -7.20 11.44 12.20
C GLY A 150 -7.87 10.16 11.72
N TYR A 151 -7.25 9.34 10.86
CA TYR A 151 -7.89 8.10 10.37
C TYR A 151 -7.67 6.89 11.30
N HIS A 152 -8.75 6.17 11.61
CA HIS A 152 -8.77 5.09 12.61
C HIS A 152 -8.23 3.74 12.07
N VAL A 153 -7.41 3.13 12.92
CA VAL A 153 -6.51 2.01 12.67
C VAL A 153 -7.21 0.69 12.95
N ALA A 154 -7.49 -0.11 11.92
CA ALA A 154 -7.74 -1.54 12.14
C ALA A 154 -7.25 -2.43 10.99
N LEU A 155 -7.39 -2.05 9.71
CA LEU A 155 -7.00 -2.96 8.61
C LEU A 155 -6.39 -2.34 7.33
N ASN A 156 -6.28 -1.01 7.16
CA ASN A 156 -5.90 -0.41 5.85
C ASN A 156 -4.72 0.60 5.81
N ASN A 157 -3.87 0.65 6.82
CA ASN A 157 -2.83 1.69 6.90
C ASN A 157 -1.77 1.69 5.76
N CYS A 158 -1.25 0.53 5.34
CA CYS A 158 -0.18 0.43 4.35
C CYS A 158 -0.71 0.62 2.93
N PHE A 159 -1.95 0.16 2.69
CA PHE A 159 -2.64 0.35 1.43
C PHE A 159 -3.02 1.81 1.27
N ASP A 160 -3.63 2.43 2.28
CA ASP A 160 -4.02 3.84 2.25
C ASP A 160 -2.77 4.72 2.09
N PHE A 161 -1.66 4.39 2.76
CA PHE A 161 -0.38 5.07 2.60
C PHE A 161 0.12 4.99 1.16
N ALA A 162 0.20 3.78 0.61
CA ALA A 162 0.72 3.58 -0.74
C ALA A 162 -0.22 4.21 -1.78
N TYR A 163 -1.53 4.12 -1.59
CA TYR A 163 -2.53 4.76 -2.44
C TYR A 163 -2.41 6.28 -2.40
N TYR A 164 -2.35 6.88 -1.21
CA TYR A 164 -2.12 8.32 -1.04
C TYR A 164 -0.82 8.77 -1.68
N CYS A 165 0.25 7.98 -1.56
CA CYS A 165 1.51 8.24 -2.24
C CYS A 165 1.40 8.13 -3.75
N LYS A 166 0.44 7.41 -4.32
CA LYS A 166 0.30 7.26 -5.77
C LYS A 166 -0.65 8.26 -6.41
N THR A 167 -1.67 8.73 -5.69
CA THR A 167 -2.79 9.51 -6.28
C THR A 167 -3.00 10.87 -5.64
N GLY A 168 -2.55 11.05 -4.41
CA GLY A 168 -2.64 12.31 -3.66
C GLY A 168 -3.96 12.43 -2.91
N CYS A 169 -4.80 11.42 -3.07
CA CYS A 169 -6.12 11.30 -2.50
C CYS A 169 -6.15 10.16 -1.49
N HIS A 170 -7.02 10.28 -0.49
CA HIS A 170 -7.35 9.18 0.39
C HIS A 170 -8.21 8.15 -0.37
N TYR A 171 -7.96 6.88 -0.09
CA TYR A 171 -8.83 5.84 -0.60
C TYR A 171 -10.15 5.88 0.18
N VAL A 172 -11.27 6.05 -0.53
CA VAL A 172 -12.60 6.08 0.09
C VAL A 172 -13.37 4.84 -0.37
N SER A 173 -13.78 3.99 0.57
CA SER A 173 -14.58 2.82 0.21
C SER A 173 -16.02 3.22 -0.11
N ALA A 174 -16.76 2.38 -0.84
CA ALA A 174 -18.19 2.60 -1.06
C ALA A 174 -18.97 2.65 0.27
N VAL A 175 -18.55 1.87 1.26
CA VAL A 175 -19.13 1.89 2.61
C VAL A 175 -18.93 3.25 3.27
N ASP A 176 -17.76 3.86 3.11
CA ASP A 176 -17.46 5.17 3.68
C ASP A 176 -18.28 6.28 3.00
N VAL A 177 -18.49 6.20 1.68
CA VAL A 177 -19.39 7.12 0.95
C VAL A 177 -20.84 6.96 1.43
N VAL A 178 -21.35 5.73 1.54
CA VAL A 178 -22.71 5.49 2.01
C VAL A 178 -22.90 6.02 3.43
N ARG A 179 -21.91 5.83 4.31
CA ARG A 179 -21.94 6.36 5.68
C ARG A 179 -21.94 7.89 5.70
N ASP A 180 -21.15 8.52 4.84
CA ASP A 180 -21.09 9.98 4.71
C ASP A 180 -22.43 10.56 4.23
N VAL A 181 -22.99 9.99 3.15
CA VAL A 181 -24.29 10.39 2.59
C VAL A 181 -25.45 10.17 3.58
N ALA A 182 -25.36 9.15 4.44
CA ALA A 182 -26.35 8.89 5.49
C ALA A 182 -26.36 9.93 6.63
N HIS A 183 -25.35 10.82 6.71
CA HIS A 183 -25.24 11.87 7.72
C HIS A 183 -25.13 13.29 7.11
N PRO A 184 -26.14 13.76 6.38
CA PRO A 184 -26.07 14.98 5.54
C PRO A 184 -25.91 16.30 6.32
N LEU A 185 -26.03 16.27 7.64
CA LEU A 185 -25.89 17.44 8.51
C LEU A 185 -24.43 17.75 8.89
N ARG A 186 -23.47 16.90 8.52
CA ARG A 186 -22.04 17.12 8.76
C ARG A 186 -21.33 17.48 7.45
N PRO A 187 -20.35 18.40 7.47
CA PRO A 187 -19.48 18.59 6.33
C PRO A 187 -18.75 17.28 6.02
N SER A 188 -18.73 16.88 4.74
CA SER A 188 -18.02 15.68 4.32
C SER A 188 -16.53 15.79 4.67
N PRO A 189 -15.92 14.75 5.24
CA PRO A 189 -14.47 14.73 5.47
C PRO A 189 -13.69 14.45 4.17
N TYR A 190 -14.38 14.12 3.07
CA TYR A 190 -13.78 13.78 1.80
C TYR A 190 -13.91 14.93 0.80
N SER A 191 -12.87 15.12 0.01
CA SER A 191 -12.88 16.02 -1.14
C SER A 191 -13.84 15.52 -2.23
N PHE A 192 -14.30 16.45 -3.08
CA PHE A 192 -15.11 16.11 -4.25
C PHE A 192 -14.41 15.11 -5.18
N GLN A 193 -13.07 15.19 -5.30
CA GLN A 193 -12.28 14.28 -6.12
C GLN A 193 -12.34 12.84 -5.57
N GLU A 194 -12.23 12.67 -4.25
CA GLU A 194 -12.31 11.36 -3.58
C GLU A 194 -13.70 10.74 -3.71
N LEU A 195 -14.76 11.52 -3.48
CA LEU A 195 -16.14 11.07 -3.65
C LEU A 195 -16.42 10.68 -5.11
N ARG A 196 -16.02 11.52 -6.06
CA ARG A 196 -16.17 11.26 -7.50
C ARG A 196 -15.40 10.00 -7.92
N SER A 197 -14.20 9.80 -7.41
CA SER A 197 -13.38 8.60 -7.66
C SER A 197 -14.13 7.33 -7.24
N THR A 198 -14.72 7.34 -6.06
CA THR A 198 -15.49 6.19 -5.56
C THR A 198 -16.75 5.93 -6.37
N LEU A 199 -17.50 6.97 -6.73
CA LEU A 199 -18.69 6.83 -7.57
C LEU A 199 -18.33 6.27 -8.96
N ARG A 200 -17.20 6.67 -9.53
CA ARG A 200 -16.71 6.11 -10.80
C ARG A 200 -16.37 4.63 -10.68
N ARG A 201 -15.91 4.13 -9.53
CA ARG A 201 -15.69 2.69 -9.32
C ARG A 201 -16.99 1.87 -9.31
N TRP A 202 -18.12 2.50 -9.03
CA TRP A 202 -19.39 1.81 -8.81
C TRP A 202 -20.35 1.89 -10.02
N LEU A 203 -20.39 3.04 -10.70
CA LEU A 203 -21.41 3.34 -11.72
C LEU A 203 -20.98 3.10 -13.17
N PHE A 204 -19.68 3.17 -13.42
CA PHE A 204 -19.07 3.07 -14.75
C PHE A 204 -17.97 2.07 -14.68
#